data_AF-A0A4Q0ZE33-F1
#
_entry.id   AF-A0A4Q0ZE33-F1
#
_cell.length_a   1.000
_cell.length_b   1.000
_cell.length_c   1.000
_cell.angle_alpha   90.00
_cell.angle_beta   90.00
_cell.angle_gamma   90.00
#
_symmetry.space_group_name_H-M   'P 1'
#
loop_
_entity.id
_entity.type
_entity.pdbx_description
1 polymer ?
#
loop_
_entity_poly.entity_id
_entity_poly.type
_entity_poly.pdbx_seq_one_letter_code
_entity_poly.pdbx_strand_id
1 'polypeptide(L)'
;MPHILFEKNDLIKVPSLKNNIEFDFIAKSYNFTQKERKTEYRIAVKNQNKEFMLSLKPKDENFMIKADKVTRISPVALIKGALNAYVELNNAKVLFSNTNNLIVKEDTVHEYLKDINYFVNDFKTTKEIQIEIGFGSGRHLLHQAKTNPDIQFIGLEIHYPSIEQLLKQLELQNITNVLVVNYDARLFMEFIESNKVGKIFVHFPVPWDKKPHRRIYSDEFVNEALRVLKIGGTLELRTDSRKYFDFSTEVLTKLPKGRITIDINKDLAVSSKYEDRWKKQGKNIYDVTLESWNEDEKIDLNVDFSFEFKIDFSKILTSIPTKSIIEKNYFIHVEELYIIENMENSGLIKITMGNFDRPVTKYLLVKDGFISYYQGNPLPTSSNINAHKKLKEILSK
;
A
#
# COMPACT_ATOMS: atom_id res chain seq x y z
N MET A 1 -17.33 -2.48 -10.83
CA MET A 1 -16.08 -2.75 -11.60
C MET A 1 -16.48 -2.97 -13.05
N PRO A 2 -15.74 -2.40 -14.03
CA PRO A 2 -16.04 -2.60 -15.45
C PRO A 2 -16.00 -4.08 -15.83
N HIS A 3 -17.02 -4.55 -16.55
CA HIS A 3 -17.13 -5.91 -17.06
C HIS A 3 -18.08 -6.01 -18.26
N ILE A 4 -17.91 -7.08 -19.04
CA ILE A 4 -18.74 -7.42 -20.19
C ILE A 4 -19.12 -8.90 -20.10
N LEU A 5 -20.39 -9.21 -20.32
CA LEU A 5 -20.92 -10.56 -20.51
C LEU A 5 -21.21 -10.75 -22.00
N PHE A 6 -20.73 -11.82 -22.59
CA PHE A 6 -20.84 -12.09 -24.03
C PHE A 6 -20.95 -13.59 -24.29
N GLU A 7 -21.51 -13.96 -25.44
CA GLU A 7 -21.67 -15.34 -25.88
C GLU A 7 -20.32 -16.06 -25.91
N LYS A 8 -20.27 -17.32 -25.45
CA LYS A 8 -19.02 -18.08 -25.41
C LYS A 8 -18.56 -18.38 -26.85
N ASN A 9 -17.36 -17.89 -27.19
CA ASN A 9 -16.64 -18.22 -28.42
C ASN A 9 -15.21 -18.69 -28.09
N ASP A 10 -14.45 -19.14 -29.09
CA ASP A 10 -13.03 -19.47 -28.94
C ASP A 10 -12.23 -18.28 -28.38
N LEU A 11 -11.15 -18.53 -27.64
CA LEU A 11 -10.29 -17.47 -27.15
C LEU A 11 -9.65 -16.70 -28.30
N ILE A 12 -9.32 -15.42 -28.08
CA ILE A 12 -8.57 -14.65 -29.09
C ILE A 12 -7.18 -15.26 -29.29
N LYS A 13 -6.63 -15.11 -30.49
CA LYS A 13 -5.21 -15.43 -30.73
C LYS A 13 -4.33 -14.38 -30.04
N VAL A 14 -3.22 -14.84 -29.46
CA VAL A 14 -2.19 -13.99 -28.84
C VAL A 14 -0.80 -14.37 -29.38
N PRO A 15 0.12 -13.42 -29.55
CA PRO A 15 -0.07 -11.99 -29.33
C PRO A 15 -1.02 -11.37 -30.38
N SER A 16 -1.76 -10.32 -30.00
CA SER A 16 -2.64 -9.59 -30.92
C SER A 16 -2.78 -8.11 -30.55
N LEU A 17 -3.27 -7.31 -31.51
CA LEU A 17 -3.42 -5.86 -31.37
C LEU A 17 -4.80 -5.44 -31.85
N LYS A 18 -5.50 -4.63 -31.05
CA LYS A 18 -6.77 -4.01 -31.45
C LYS A 18 -6.90 -2.64 -30.83
N ASN A 19 -7.23 -1.62 -31.64
CA ASN A 19 -7.44 -0.25 -31.18
C ASN A 19 -6.24 0.29 -30.36
N ASN A 20 -5.00 -0.03 -30.79
CA ASN A 20 -3.74 0.27 -30.10
C ASN A 20 -3.60 -0.36 -28.69
N ILE A 21 -4.32 -1.44 -28.43
CA ILE A 21 -4.24 -2.22 -27.20
C ILE A 21 -3.65 -3.59 -27.54
N GLU A 22 -2.51 -3.88 -26.93
CA GLU A 22 -1.76 -5.12 -27.11
C GLU A 22 -2.29 -6.18 -26.14
N PHE A 23 -2.49 -7.40 -26.64
CA PHE A 23 -2.82 -8.60 -25.87
C PHE A 23 -1.65 -9.58 -26.01
N ASP A 24 -0.82 -9.68 -24.97
CA ASP A 24 0.49 -10.35 -25.09
C ASP A 24 0.37 -11.88 -24.98
N PHE A 25 -0.31 -12.35 -23.93
CA PHE A 25 -0.49 -13.76 -23.65
C PHE A 25 -1.79 -14.04 -22.89
N ILE A 26 -2.23 -15.29 -22.94
CA ILE A 26 -3.35 -15.82 -22.15
C ILE A 26 -2.82 -16.91 -21.24
N ALA A 27 -3.12 -16.80 -19.95
CA ALA A 27 -2.75 -17.79 -18.95
C ALA A 27 -4.00 -18.49 -18.42
N LYS A 28 -4.04 -19.82 -18.54
CA LYS A 28 -5.14 -20.69 -18.12
C LYS A 28 -4.92 -21.17 -16.69
N SER A 29 -5.95 -21.10 -15.84
CA SER A 29 -5.88 -21.53 -14.44
C SER A 29 -5.51 -23.01 -14.34
N TYR A 30 -4.52 -23.32 -13.51
CA TYR A 30 -4.15 -24.68 -13.14
C TYR A 30 -4.86 -25.07 -11.84
N ASN A 31 -5.60 -26.18 -11.86
CA ASN A 31 -6.27 -26.69 -10.67
C ASN A 31 -5.36 -27.64 -9.90
N PHE A 32 -4.63 -27.11 -8.93
CA PHE A 32 -3.82 -27.89 -7.99
C PHE A 32 -4.62 -28.40 -6.79
N THR A 33 -5.94 -28.15 -6.75
CA THR A 33 -6.83 -28.58 -5.67
C THR A 33 -7.68 -29.76 -6.12
N GLN A 34 -8.06 -30.65 -5.20
CA GLN A 34 -8.99 -31.75 -5.49
C GLN A 34 -10.45 -31.30 -5.64
N LYS A 35 -10.73 -29.98 -5.63
CA LYS A 35 -12.08 -29.43 -5.72
C LYS A 35 -12.42 -29.11 -7.17
N GLU A 36 -13.67 -29.32 -7.54
CA GLU A 36 -14.19 -28.90 -8.84
C GLU A 36 -14.13 -27.38 -8.95
N ARG A 37 -13.47 -26.87 -10.00
CA ARG A 37 -13.30 -25.45 -10.24
C ARG A 37 -13.45 -25.16 -11.73
N LYS A 38 -14.22 -24.13 -12.06
CA LYS A 38 -14.33 -23.62 -13.43
C LYS A 38 -13.00 -23.04 -13.88
N THR A 39 -12.56 -23.39 -15.08
CA THR A 39 -11.36 -22.82 -15.70
C THR A 39 -11.52 -21.31 -15.83
N GLU A 40 -10.54 -20.56 -15.34
CA GLU A 40 -10.43 -19.12 -15.52
C GLU A 40 -9.20 -18.78 -16.34
N TYR A 41 -9.20 -17.62 -16.99
CA TYR A 41 -8.07 -17.12 -17.73
C TYR A 41 -7.64 -15.74 -17.22
N ARG A 42 -6.34 -15.46 -17.35
CA ARG A 42 -5.75 -14.14 -17.20
C ARG A 42 -5.15 -13.72 -18.54
N ILE A 43 -5.58 -12.58 -19.04
CA ILE A 43 -5.14 -12.06 -20.34
C ILE A 43 -4.25 -10.86 -20.04
N ALA A 44 -2.98 -10.94 -20.42
CA ALA A 44 -2.04 -9.83 -20.28
C ALA A 44 -2.31 -8.77 -21.34
N VAL A 45 -2.40 -7.52 -20.90
CA VAL A 45 -2.77 -6.37 -21.74
C VAL A 45 -1.79 -5.23 -21.51
N LYS A 46 -1.41 -4.56 -22.60
CA LYS A 46 -0.68 -3.29 -22.55
C LYS A 46 -1.45 -2.21 -23.31
N ASN A 47 -1.69 -1.08 -22.63
CA ASN A 47 -2.39 0.07 -23.19
C ASN A 47 -1.70 1.36 -22.70
N GLN A 48 -1.24 2.21 -23.62
CA GLN A 48 -0.50 3.45 -23.30
C GLN A 48 0.67 3.23 -22.31
N ASN A 49 1.52 2.23 -22.58
CA ASN A 49 2.65 1.82 -21.72
C ASN A 49 2.27 1.33 -20.31
N LYS A 50 0.99 1.12 -20.02
CA LYS A 50 0.54 0.50 -18.78
C LYS A 50 0.17 -0.95 -19.05
N GLU A 51 0.88 -1.85 -18.40
CA GLU A 51 0.59 -3.28 -18.39
C GLU A 51 -0.46 -3.57 -17.31
N PHE A 52 -1.38 -4.48 -17.56
CA PHE A 52 -2.37 -5.00 -16.60
C PHE A 52 -2.94 -6.33 -17.10
N MET A 53 -3.85 -6.94 -16.35
CA MET A 53 -4.55 -8.15 -16.80
C MET A 53 -6.07 -7.98 -16.80
N LEU A 54 -6.71 -8.72 -17.70
CA LEU A 54 -8.13 -8.99 -17.66
C LEU A 54 -8.37 -10.40 -17.12
N SER A 55 -9.46 -10.57 -16.38
CA SER A 55 -9.95 -11.85 -15.87
C SER A 55 -11.14 -12.29 -16.71
N LEU A 56 -11.00 -13.42 -17.38
CA LEU A 56 -12.05 -14.07 -18.17
C LEU A 56 -12.49 -15.34 -17.45
N LYS A 57 -13.79 -15.52 -17.26
CA LYS A 57 -14.33 -16.70 -16.61
C LYS A 57 -15.70 -17.12 -17.17
N PRO A 58 -16.03 -18.42 -17.14
CA PRO A 58 -17.36 -18.90 -17.49
C PRO A 58 -18.43 -18.31 -16.57
N LYS A 59 -19.56 -17.91 -17.15
CA LYS A 59 -20.78 -17.54 -16.46
C LYS A 59 -21.94 -18.20 -17.19
N ASP A 60 -22.47 -19.28 -16.61
CA ASP A 60 -23.44 -20.17 -17.25
C ASP A 60 -22.88 -20.72 -18.58
N GLU A 61 -23.59 -20.57 -19.69
CA GLU A 61 -23.14 -20.95 -21.03
C GLU A 61 -22.27 -19.89 -21.72
N ASN A 62 -22.04 -18.76 -21.05
CA ASN A 62 -21.41 -17.55 -21.60
C ASN A 62 -20.05 -17.27 -20.96
N PHE A 63 -19.38 -16.22 -21.44
CA PHE A 63 -18.17 -15.68 -20.82
C PHE A 63 -18.40 -14.31 -20.21
N MET A 64 -17.77 -14.08 -19.06
CA MET A 64 -17.67 -12.77 -18.44
C MET A 64 -16.20 -12.35 -18.36
N ILE A 65 -15.88 -11.23 -19.00
CA ILE A 65 -14.58 -10.58 -18.90
C ILE A 65 -14.68 -9.33 -18.02
N LYS A 66 -13.68 -9.13 -17.17
CA LYS A 66 -13.59 -7.99 -16.24
C LYS A 66 -12.13 -7.63 -16.02
N ALA A 67 -11.90 -6.47 -15.44
CA ALA A 67 -10.59 -6.10 -14.91
C ALA A 67 -10.11 -7.14 -13.87
N ASP A 68 -8.85 -7.55 -13.93
CA ASP A 68 -8.22 -8.21 -12.79
C ASP A 68 -8.06 -7.21 -11.63
N LYS A 69 -8.21 -7.69 -10.39
CA LYS A 69 -8.16 -6.82 -9.21
C LYS A 69 -6.74 -6.50 -8.78
N VAL A 70 -5.81 -7.43 -8.98
CA VAL A 70 -4.42 -7.31 -8.53
C VAL A 70 -3.69 -6.32 -9.42
N THR A 71 -3.94 -6.38 -10.72
CA THR A 71 -3.20 -5.63 -11.72
C THR A 71 -3.91 -4.37 -12.24
N ARG A 72 -4.87 -3.85 -11.49
CA ARG A 72 -5.71 -2.74 -11.94
C ARG A 72 -4.92 -1.44 -12.05
N ILE A 73 -5.19 -0.65 -13.10
CA ILE A 73 -4.56 0.66 -13.35
C ILE A 73 -5.57 1.84 -13.34
N SER A 74 -5.04 3.06 -13.19
CA SER A 74 -5.73 4.34 -13.47
C SER A 74 -5.21 4.95 -14.78
N PRO A 75 -6.04 5.64 -15.59
CA PRO A 75 -7.48 5.83 -15.44
C PRO A 75 -8.28 4.59 -15.85
N VAL A 76 -9.47 4.44 -15.26
CA VAL A 76 -10.37 3.29 -15.52
C VAL A 76 -10.80 3.19 -16.98
N ALA A 77 -10.75 4.29 -17.74
CA ALA A 77 -11.04 4.32 -19.17
C ALA A 77 -10.11 3.38 -19.98
N LEU A 78 -8.84 3.24 -19.61
CA LEU A 78 -7.90 2.33 -20.28
C LEU A 78 -8.34 0.87 -20.16
N ILE A 79 -8.89 0.51 -19.00
CA ILE A 79 -9.40 -0.84 -18.74
C ILE A 79 -10.70 -1.07 -19.53
N LYS A 80 -11.59 -0.08 -19.59
CA LYS A 80 -12.82 -0.16 -20.39
C LYS A 80 -12.51 -0.35 -21.87
N GLY A 81 -11.53 0.39 -22.40
CA GLY A 81 -11.04 0.23 -23.77
C GLY A 81 -10.54 -1.19 -24.05
N ALA A 82 -9.73 -1.76 -23.15
CA ALA A 82 -9.23 -3.12 -23.30
C ALA A 82 -10.32 -4.20 -23.24
N LEU A 83 -11.33 -4.03 -22.37
CA LEU A 83 -12.47 -4.94 -22.32
C LEU A 83 -13.25 -4.94 -23.64
N ASN A 84 -13.50 -3.76 -24.22
CA ASN A 84 -14.19 -3.64 -25.50
C ASN A 84 -13.36 -4.24 -26.65
N ALA A 85 -12.07 -3.90 -26.72
CA ALA A 85 -11.16 -4.41 -27.74
C ALA A 85 -11.04 -5.94 -27.72
N TYR A 86 -11.04 -6.56 -26.53
CA TYR A 86 -11.03 -8.02 -26.41
C TYR A 86 -12.29 -8.63 -27.03
N VAL A 87 -13.48 -8.11 -26.70
CA VAL A 87 -14.74 -8.67 -27.20
C VAL A 87 -14.92 -8.44 -28.70
N GLU A 88 -14.43 -7.30 -29.21
CA GLU A 88 -14.36 -7.05 -30.66
C GLU A 88 -13.46 -8.07 -31.38
N LEU A 89 -12.26 -8.37 -30.83
CA LEU A 89 -11.38 -9.41 -31.39
C LEU A 89 -12.01 -10.81 -31.32
N ASN A 90 -12.79 -11.06 -30.27
CA ASN A 90 -13.47 -12.34 -30.06
C ASN A 90 -14.65 -12.57 -31.00
N ASN A 91 -15.13 -11.52 -31.68
CA ASN A 91 -16.32 -11.53 -32.55
C ASN A 91 -17.57 -12.11 -31.89
N ALA A 92 -17.66 -12.06 -30.56
CA ALA A 92 -18.79 -12.59 -29.82
C ALA A 92 -19.87 -11.54 -29.61
N LYS A 93 -21.13 -11.99 -29.56
CA LYS A 93 -22.26 -11.11 -29.27
C LYS A 93 -22.25 -10.69 -27.81
N VAL A 94 -22.24 -9.37 -27.57
CA VAL A 94 -22.36 -8.78 -26.23
C VAL A 94 -23.79 -8.98 -25.72
N LEU A 95 -23.90 -9.57 -24.53
CA LEU A 95 -25.18 -9.76 -23.83
C LEU A 95 -25.41 -8.63 -22.81
N PHE A 96 -24.34 -8.14 -22.17
CA PHE A 96 -24.39 -7.01 -21.24
C PHE A 96 -23.02 -6.33 -21.14
N SER A 97 -23.00 -5.00 -21.01
CA SER A 97 -21.78 -4.22 -20.80
C SER A 97 -22.05 -2.98 -19.93
N ASN A 98 -21.09 -2.65 -19.05
CA ASN A 98 -21.06 -1.37 -18.33
C ASN A 98 -19.80 -0.53 -18.64
N THR A 99 -19.17 -0.76 -19.79
CA THR A 99 -17.91 -0.12 -20.22
C THR A 99 -18.10 1.06 -21.17
N ASN A 100 -19.34 1.35 -21.59
CA ASN A 100 -19.63 2.31 -22.68
C ASN A 100 -19.25 3.76 -22.36
N ASN A 101 -19.28 4.17 -21.09
CA ASN A 101 -18.83 5.51 -20.70
C ASN A 101 -17.30 5.56 -20.56
N LEU A 102 -16.61 6.07 -21.58
CA LEU A 102 -15.16 6.25 -21.58
C LEU A 102 -14.70 7.60 -20.98
N ILE A 103 -15.55 8.30 -20.24
CA ILE A 103 -15.21 9.57 -19.60
C ILE A 103 -13.94 9.36 -18.76
N VAL A 104 -12.85 9.99 -19.19
CA VAL A 104 -11.66 10.19 -18.40
C VAL A 104 -12.03 11.29 -17.42
N LYS A 105 -12.26 10.93 -16.15
CA LYS A 105 -12.09 11.94 -15.11
C LYS A 105 -10.59 12.22 -15.12
N GLU A 106 -10.21 13.47 -15.34
CA GLU A 106 -8.85 13.90 -15.04
C GLU A 106 -8.60 13.55 -13.57
N ASP A 107 -7.57 12.74 -13.32
CA ASP A 107 -7.09 12.54 -11.96
C ASP A 107 -6.57 13.92 -11.52
N THR A 108 -7.27 14.58 -10.60
CA THR A 108 -6.82 15.87 -10.05
C THR A 108 -5.48 15.63 -9.38
N VAL A 109 -4.39 16.05 -10.04
CA VAL A 109 -3.05 15.90 -9.48
C VAL A 109 -2.90 16.98 -8.40
N HIS A 110 -3.08 16.57 -7.15
CA HIS A 110 -2.78 17.44 -6.02
C HIS A 110 -1.27 17.46 -5.81
N GLU A 111 -0.64 18.62 -6.01
CA GLU A 111 0.80 18.80 -5.89
C GLU A 111 1.37 18.24 -4.57
N TYR A 112 0.66 18.47 -3.47
CA TYR A 112 1.08 18.08 -2.13
C TYR A 112 0.66 16.66 -1.73
N LEU A 113 -0.26 16.01 -2.45
CA LEU A 113 -0.69 14.64 -2.14
C LEU A 113 0.26 13.66 -2.81
N LYS A 114 1.03 12.92 -2.00
CA LYS A 114 2.00 11.94 -2.48
C LYS A 114 1.56 10.52 -2.14
N ASP A 115 1.83 9.59 -3.05
CA ASP A 115 1.70 8.17 -2.78
C ASP A 115 3.01 7.62 -2.17
N ILE A 116 3.03 6.33 -1.82
CA ILE A 116 4.23 5.73 -1.23
C ILE A 116 5.35 5.52 -2.24
N ASN A 117 5.03 5.36 -3.52
CA ASN A 117 6.07 5.22 -4.54
C ASN A 117 6.94 6.48 -4.60
N TYR A 118 6.35 7.66 -4.40
CA TYR A 118 7.11 8.90 -4.25
C TYR A 118 8.11 8.83 -3.09
N PHE A 119 7.73 8.29 -1.93
CA PHE A 119 8.67 8.17 -0.79
C PHE A 119 9.77 7.14 -1.00
N VAL A 120 9.48 6.09 -1.76
CA VAL A 120 10.47 5.05 -2.09
C VAL A 120 11.47 5.54 -3.14
N ASN A 121 11.00 6.25 -4.17
CA ASN A 121 11.82 6.53 -5.36
C ASN A 121 12.33 7.98 -5.44
N ASP A 122 11.55 8.94 -4.97
CA ASP A 122 11.73 10.36 -5.33
C ASP A 122 11.95 11.29 -4.13
N PHE A 123 11.47 10.91 -2.93
CA PHE A 123 11.53 11.77 -1.76
C PHE A 123 12.96 12.00 -1.32
N LYS A 124 13.39 13.25 -1.45
CA LYS A 124 14.69 13.74 -0.97
C LYS A 124 14.47 15.11 -0.37
N THR A 125 15.02 15.33 0.81
CA THR A 125 15.01 16.64 1.45
C THR A 125 16.25 16.82 2.30
N THR A 126 16.75 18.06 2.33
CA THR A 126 17.80 18.50 3.23
C THR A 126 17.24 19.22 4.46
N LYS A 127 15.94 19.55 4.45
CA LYS A 127 15.23 20.17 5.57
C LYS A 127 15.06 19.14 6.70
N GLU A 128 14.95 19.64 7.93
CA GLU A 128 14.48 18.81 9.04
C GLU A 128 13.09 18.27 8.71
N ILE A 129 12.84 16.99 9.00
CA ILE A 129 11.54 16.35 8.79
C ILE A 129 10.75 16.38 10.10
N GLN A 130 9.49 16.78 10.04
CA GLN A 130 8.53 16.58 11.12
C GLN A 130 7.27 15.90 10.57
N ILE A 131 6.73 14.95 11.33
CA ILE A 131 5.61 14.12 10.91
C ILE A 131 4.42 14.36 11.84
N GLU A 132 3.23 14.58 11.28
CA GLU A 132 1.99 14.58 12.06
C GLU A 132 1.08 13.43 11.61
N ILE A 133 0.73 12.57 12.57
CA ILE A 133 -0.08 11.39 12.33
C ILE A 133 -1.51 11.64 12.77
N GLY A 134 -2.46 11.44 11.86
CA GLY A 134 -3.87 11.70 12.08
C GLY A 134 -4.17 13.19 12.25
N PHE A 135 -3.65 14.02 11.34
CA PHE A 135 -3.76 15.49 11.45
C PHE A 135 -5.22 16.00 11.47
N GLY A 136 -6.20 15.18 11.06
CA GLY A 136 -7.62 15.49 11.14
C GLY A 136 -7.97 16.78 10.39
N SER A 137 -8.28 17.86 11.11
CA SER A 137 -8.59 19.16 10.47
C SER A 137 -7.38 19.89 9.89
N GLY A 138 -6.16 19.44 10.20
CA GLY A 138 -4.91 20.05 9.75
C GLY A 138 -4.51 21.34 10.48
N ARG A 139 -5.27 21.80 11.49
CA ARG A 139 -4.99 23.07 12.19
C ARG A 139 -3.58 23.16 12.78
N HIS A 140 -3.15 22.11 13.47
CA HIS A 140 -1.82 22.06 14.06
C HIS A 140 -0.75 22.02 12.96
N LEU A 141 -0.88 21.10 12.01
CA LEU A 141 0.02 20.97 10.85
C LEU A 141 0.19 22.28 10.07
N LEU A 142 -0.91 22.96 9.74
CA LEU A 142 -0.90 24.24 9.03
C LEU A 142 -0.19 25.34 9.82
N HIS A 143 -0.44 25.41 11.13
CA HIS A 143 0.25 26.36 12.00
C HIS A 143 1.75 26.09 12.02
N GLN A 144 2.15 24.84 12.27
CA GLN A 144 3.56 24.43 12.32
C GLN A 144 4.27 24.69 10.98
N ALA A 145 3.63 24.36 9.86
CA ALA A 145 4.16 24.58 8.53
C ALA A 145 4.38 26.07 8.23
N LYS A 146 3.42 26.92 8.61
CA LYS A 146 3.49 28.37 8.40
C LYS A 146 4.53 29.05 9.29
N THR A 147 4.69 28.60 10.53
CA THR A 147 5.66 29.18 11.48
C THR A 147 7.07 28.65 11.29
N ASN A 148 7.25 27.51 10.61
CA ASN A 148 8.54 26.86 10.39
C ASN A 148 8.76 26.53 8.90
N PRO A 149 8.96 27.54 8.02
CA PRO A 149 9.07 27.33 6.56
C PRO A 149 10.27 26.48 6.14
N ASP A 150 11.30 26.40 6.98
CA ASP A 150 12.53 25.63 6.74
C ASP A 150 12.42 24.16 7.14
N ILE A 151 11.27 23.73 7.68
CA ILE A 151 10.99 22.35 8.04
C ILE A 151 10.12 21.70 6.96
N GLN A 152 10.44 20.47 6.58
CA GLN A 152 9.59 19.64 5.73
C GLN A 152 8.61 18.87 6.61
N PHE A 153 7.33 19.19 6.48
CA PHE A 153 6.27 18.46 7.17
C PHE A 153 5.74 17.31 6.31
N ILE A 154 5.42 16.20 6.95
CA ILE A 154 4.70 15.07 6.37
C ILE A 154 3.44 14.83 7.20
N GLY A 155 2.27 15.01 6.59
CA GLY A 155 0.97 14.76 7.21
C GLY A 155 0.38 13.43 6.78
N LEU A 156 0.13 12.53 7.74
CA LEU A 156 -0.50 11.23 7.50
C LEU A 156 -1.96 11.25 7.95
N GLU A 157 -2.88 10.88 7.07
CA GLU A 157 -4.31 10.78 7.37
C GLU A 157 -4.98 9.73 6.47
N ILE A 158 -6.01 9.05 6.97
CA ILE A 158 -6.79 8.05 6.22
C ILE A 158 -8.19 8.55 5.85
N HIS A 159 -8.67 9.59 6.54
CA HIS A 159 -9.95 10.22 6.26
C HIS A 159 -9.84 11.19 5.06
N TYR A 160 -10.29 10.74 3.89
CA TYR A 160 -10.15 11.50 2.64
C TYR A 160 -10.72 12.94 2.68
N PRO A 161 -11.90 13.23 3.27
CA PRO A 161 -12.38 14.61 3.37
C PRO A 161 -11.46 15.53 4.18
N SER A 162 -10.76 14.99 5.19
CA SER A 162 -9.76 15.73 5.96
C SER A 162 -8.53 16.07 5.12
N ILE A 163 -8.11 15.14 4.28
CA ILE A 163 -7.02 15.34 3.31
C ILE A 163 -7.38 16.46 2.33
N GLU A 164 -8.56 16.39 1.70
CA GLU A 164 -9.03 17.42 0.77
C GLU A 164 -9.10 18.81 1.43
N GLN A 165 -9.60 18.86 2.66
CA GLN A 165 -9.64 20.10 3.44
C GLN A 165 -8.24 20.69 3.64
N LEU A 166 -7.26 19.87 4.04
CA LEU A 166 -5.88 20.32 4.24
C LEU A 166 -5.26 20.80 2.92
N LEU A 167 -5.37 20.02 1.85
CA LEU A 167 -4.82 20.35 0.53
C LEU A 167 -5.31 21.72 0.03
N LYS A 168 -6.62 21.98 0.16
CA LYS A 168 -7.20 23.29 -0.17
C LYS A 168 -6.62 24.42 0.67
N GLN A 169 -6.34 24.18 1.96
CA GLN A 169 -5.74 25.20 2.82
C GLN A 169 -4.27 25.46 2.50
N LEU A 170 -3.51 24.43 2.10
CA LEU A 170 -2.13 24.60 1.64
C LEU A 170 -2.07 25.52 0.41
N GLU A 171 -2.95 25.28 -0.57
CA GLU A 171 -3.08 26.11 -1.76
C GLU A 171 -3.51 27.56 -1.42
N LEU A 172 -4.58 27.73 -0.64
CA LEU A 172 -5.09 29.07 -0.29
C LEU A 172 -4.09 29.92 0.51
N GLN A 173 -3.22 29.28 1.30
CA GLN A 173 -2.25 29.96 2.15
C GLN A 173 -0.84 29.96 1.56
N ASN A 174 -0.64 29.41 0.36
CA ASN A 174 0.68 29.23 -0.29
C ASN A 174 1.70 28.52 0.61
N ILE A 175 1.27 27.48 1.35
CA ILE A 175 2.16 26.67 2.19
C ILE A 175 2.71 25.52 1.35
N THR A 176 4.01 25.54 1.10
CA THR A 176 4.67 24.62 0.16
C THR A 176 5.50 23.53 0.84
N ASN A 177 5.70 23.62 2.15
CA ASN A 177 6.57 22.73 2.94
C ASN A 177 5.81 21.57 3.62
N VAL A 178 4.67 21.15 3.06
CA VAL A 178 3.86 20.03 3.58
C VAL A 178 3.65 19.00 2.47
N LEU A 179 3.96 17.74 2.74
CA LEU A 179 3.57 16.59 1.93
C LEU A 179 2.48 15.83 2.66
N VAL A 180 1.37 15.56 1.98
CA VAL A 180 0.22 14.84 2.53
C VAL A 180 0.21 13.42 1.98
N VAL A 181 -0.04 12.44 2.83
CA VAL A 181 0.04 11.02 2.48
C VAL A 181 -1.18 10.28 3.02
N ASN A 182 -1.92 9.62 2.12
CA ASN A 182 -3.01 8.74 2.50
C ASN A 182 -2.49 7.33 2.77
N TYR A 183 -1.96 7.10 3.97
CA TYR A 183 -1.34 5.81 4.32
C TYR A 183 -1.43 5.51 5.81
N ASP A 184 -1.34 4.21 6.14
CA ASP A 184 -1.25 3.76 7.53
C ASP A 184 0.11 4.16 8.12
N ALA A 185 0.08 5.02 9.12
CA ALA A 185 1.28 5.54 9.75
C ALA A 185 2.16 4.45 10.40
N ARG A 186 1.55 3.32 10.81
CA ARG A 186 2.28 2.18 11.39
C ARG A 186 3.22 1.53 10.38
N LEU A 187 2.92 1.67 9.09
CA LEU A 187 3.69 1.13 7.98
C LEU A 187 4.49 2.20 7.24
N PHE A 188 4.13 3.47 7.41
CA PHE A 188 4.78 4.58 6.71
C PHE A 188 6.24 4.79 7.16
N MET A 189 6.53 4.58 8.44
CA MET A 189 7.86 4.84 9.00
C MET A 189 8.96 4.01 8.33
N GLU A 190 8.62 2.82 7.82
CA GLU A 190 9.55 1.97 7.07
C GLU A 190 10.10 2.63 5.80
N PHE A 191 9.45 3.68 5.28
CA PHE A 191 9.91 4.42 4.09
C PHE A 191 10.71 5.69 4.42
N ILE A 192 11.00 5.92 5.71
CA ILE A 192 11.80 7.05 6.16
C ILE A 192 13.16 6.54 6.66
N GLU A 193 14.23 7.17 6.19
CA GLU A 193 15.60 6.87 6.62
C GLU A 193 15.76 7.05 8.14
N SER A 194 16.62 6.23 8.74
CA SER A 194 16.94 6.31 10.16
C SER A 194 17.57 7.66 10.52
N ASN A 195 17.30 8.14 11.74
CA ASN A 195 17.91 9.34 12.34
C ASN A 195 17.66 10.67 11.58
N LYS A 196 16.54 10.81 10.86
CA LYS A 196 16.22 12.03 10.06
C LYS A 196 15.12 12.90 10.65
N VAL A 197 14.21 12.32 11.42
CA VAL A 197 12.99 12.98 11.88
C VAL A 197 13.27 13.73 13.17
N GLY A 198 12.90 15.01 13.22
CA GLY A 198 12.99 15.82 14.42
C GLY A 198 11.82 15.58 15.37
N LYS A 199 10.60 15.52 14.85
CA LYS A 199 9.39 15.35 15.68
C LYS A 199 8.34 14.48 14.99
N ILE A 200 7.66 13.67 15.78
CA ILE A 200 6.49 12.89 15.38
C ILE A 200 5.34 13.26 16.33
N PHE A 201 4.30 13.89 15.79
CA PHE A 201 3.11 14.29 16.54
C PHE A 201 1.99 13.26 16.38
N VAL A 202 1.41 12.82 17.49
CA VAL A 202 0.22 11.96 17.55
C VAL A 202 -0.82 12.64 18.44
N HIS A 203 -1.68 13.46 17.84
CA HIS A 203 -2.62 14.30 18.57
C HIS A 203 -4.05 13.75 18.52
N PHE A 204 -4.62 13.54 19.71
CA PHE A 204 -5.98 13.04 19.94
C PHE A 204 -6.33 11.78 19.12
N PRO A 205 -5.48 10.73 19.13
CA PRO A 205 -5.77 9.49 18.40
C PRO A 205 -7.03 8.83 18.94
N VAL A 206 -7.72 8.08 18.08
CA VAL A 206 -8.91 7.31 18.50
C VAL A 206 -8.49 6.29 19.57
N PRO A 207 -9.11 6.29 20.77
CA PRO A 207 -8.59 5.53 21.90
C PRO A 207 -8.84 4.01 21.79
N TRP A 208 -9.79 3.58 20.95
CA TRP A 208 -10.12 2.17 20.70
C TRP A 208 -10.20 1.29 21.96
N ASP A 209 -10.89 1.73 23.02
CA ASP A 209 -10.92 1.01 24.30
C ASP A 209 -11.36 -0.45 24.20
N LYS A 210 -12.27 -0.77 23.27
CA LYS A 210 -12.73 -2.15 23.02
C LYS A 210 -11.86 -2.94 22.03
N LYS A 211 -10.91 -2.27 21.35
CA LYS A 211 -10.03 -2.87 20.33
C LYS A 211 -8.61 -2.28 20.40
N PRO A 212 -7.85 -2.49 21.51
CA PRO A 212 -6.55 -1.84 21.69
C PRO A 212 -5.52 -2.17 20.61
N HIS A 213 -5.64 -3.29 19.90
CA HIS A 213 -4.80 -3.62 18.74
C HIS A 213 -4.92 -2.63 17.56
N ARG A 214 -5.95 -1.75 17.56
CA ARG A 214 -6.12 -0.69 16.56
C ARG A 214 -5.47 0.63 16.93
N ARG A 215 -4.91 0.72 18.14
CA ARG A 215 -4.16 1.89 18.59
C ARG A 215 -2.89 2.01 17.75
N ILE A 216 -2.45 3.24 17.50
CA ILE A 216 -1.18 3.46 16.81
C ILE A 216 0.01 3.08 17.68
N TYR A 217 -0.02 3.43 18.97
CA TYR A 217 1.01 3.00 19.92
C TYR A 217 1.00 1.48 20.06
N SER A 218 2.12 0.86 19.68
CA SER A 218 2.49 -0.53 19.92
C SER A 218 4.01 -0.58 20.05
N ASP A 219 4.54 -1.72 20.51
CA ASP A 219 5.99 -1.90 20.60
C ASP A 219 6.65 -1.72 19.22
N GLU A 220 6.03 -2.25 18.16
CA GLU A 220 6.53 -2.14 16.78
C GLU A 220 6.55 -0.68 16.29
N PHE A 221 5.44 0.04 16.45
CA PHE A 221 5.35 1.43 16.00
C PHE A 221 6.35 2.32 16.74
N VAL A 222 6.50 2.17 18.06
CA VAL A 222 7.42 3.02 18.82
C VAL A 222 8.88 2.70 18.48
N ASN A 223 9.24 1.44 18.26
CA ASN A 223 10.59 1.11 17.80
C ASN A 223 10.88 1.71 16.41
N GLU A 224 9.93 1.65 15.47
CA GLU A 224 10.09 2.30 14.16
C GLU A 224 10.14 3.83 14.27
N ALA A 225 9.36 4.43 15.17
CA ALA A 225 9.43 5.86 15.46
C ALA A 225 10.80 6.26 16.02
N LEU A 226 11.34 5.51 16.99
CA LEU A 226 12.68 5.74 17.54
C LEU A 226 13.75 5.65 16.46
N ARG A 227 13.66 4.63 15.58
CA ARG A 227 14.62 4.44 14.48
C ARG A 227 14.71 5.65 13.57
N VAL A 228 13.57 6.25 13.21
CA VAL A 228 13.55 7.40 12.29
C VAL A 228 13.91 8.71 12.98
N LEU A 229 13.78 8.81 14.32
CA LEU A 229 14.10 10.01 15.08
C LEU A 229 15.61 10.24 15.17
N LYS A 230 16.04 11.47 14.93
CA LYS A 230 17.43 11.89 15.24
C LYS A 230 17.65 11.95 16.76
N ILE A 231 18.91 12.03 17.19
CA ILE A 231 19.24 12.35 18.60
C ILE A 231 18.55 13.67 19.00
N GLY A 232 17.85 13.64 20.13
CA GLY A 232 17.03 14.73 20.66
C GLY A 232 15.67 14.88 19.99
N GLY A 233 15.35 14.05 18.98
CA GLY A 233 14.05 14.03 18.34
C GLY A 233 12.97 13.42 19.22
N THR A 234 11.71 13.80 19.01
CA THR A 234 10.59 13.46 19.91
C THR A 234 9.45 12.72 19.22
N LEU A 235 8.88 11.73 19.92
CA LEU A 235 7.57 11.17 19.65
C LEU A 235 6.60 11.70 20.72
N GLU A 236 5.60 12.47 20.28
CA GLU A 236 4.72 13.24 21.15
C GLU A 236 3.27 12.75 21.04
N LEU A 237 2.76 12.15 22.11
CA LEU A 237 1.34 11.86 22.28
C LEU A 237 0.66 12.99 23.02
N ARG A 238 -0.45 13.49 22.48
CA ARG A 238 -1.41 14.34 23.18
C ARG A 238 -2.79 13.69 23.16
N THR A 239 -3.43 13.49 24.32
CA THR A 239 -4.73 12.80 24.39
C THR A 239 -5.61 13.27 25.53
N ASP A 240 -6.94 13.26 25.35
CA ASP A 240 -7.92 13.44 26.43
C ASP A 240 -8.31 12.12 27.11
N SER A 241 -7.88 10.98 26.57
CA SER A 241 -8.20 9.66 27.11
C SER A 241 -7.16 9.21 28.12
N ARG A 242 -7.54 9.18 29.40
CA ARG A 242 -6.69 8.65 30.48
C ARG A 242 -6.24 7.21 30.22
N LYS A 243 -7.14 6.35 29.72
CA LYS A 243 -6.82 4.95 29.40
C LYS A 243 -5.80 4.81 28.26
N TYR A 244 -5.87 5.72 27.28
CA TYR A 244 -4.93 5.73 26.17
C TYR A 244 -3.56 6.24 26.62
N PHE A 245 -3.56 7.27 27.47
CA PHE A 245 -2.35 7.78 28.12
C PHE A 245 -1.65 6.70 28.97
N ASP A 246 -2.38 6.01 29.86
CA ASP A 246 -1.80 4.97 30.72
C ASP A 246 -1.19 3.84 29.86
N PHE A 247 -1.93 3.38 28.85
CA PHE A 247 -1.45 2.35 27.91
C PHE A 247 -0.21 2.78 27.14
N SER A 248 -0.20 4.01 26.61
CA SER A 248 0.92 4.49 25.82
C SER A 248 2.16 4.66 26.70
N THR A 249 1.98 5.17 27.92
CA THR A 249 3.06 5.25 28.92
C THR A 249 3.62 3.87 29.23
N GLU A 250 2.76 2.86 29.44
CA GLU A 250 3.20 1.49 29.68
C GLU A 250 4.07 0.95 28.52
N VAL A 251 3.63 1.13 27.27
CA VAL A 251 4.41 0.77 26.07
C VAL A 251 5.77 1.47 26.07
N LEU A 252 5.79 2.78 26.32
CA LEU A 252 7.03 3.56 26.33
C LEU A 252 8.00 3.13 27.43
N THR A 253 7.51 2.81 28.63
CA THR A 253 8.34 2.41 29.77
C THR A 253 8.99 1.03 29.62
N LYS A 254 8.54 0.20 28.66
CA LYS A 254 9.16 -1.09 28.34
C LYS A 254 10.43 -0.94 27.51
N LEU A 255 10.66 0.23 26.91
CA LEU A 255 11.76 0.45 26.01
C LEU A 255 13.05 0.74 26.78
N PRO A 256 14.18 0.10 26.42
CA PRO A 256 15.46 0.37 27.05
C PRO A 256 16.10 1.69 26.57
N LYS A 257 15.44 2.43 25.67
CA LYS A 257 15.96 3.60 24.96
C LYS A 257 15.02 4.79 25.10
N GLY A 258 15.58 5.96 25.43
CA GLY A 258 14.92 7.26 25.39
C GLY A 258 14.51 7.80 26.77
N ARG A 259 14.17 9.10 26.79
CA ARG A 259 13.71 9.80 27.99
C ARG A 259 12.23 10.12 27.86
N ILE A 260 11.44 9.76 28.88
CA ILE A 260 9.99 10.04 28.92
C ILE A 260 9.74 11.29 29.75
N THR A 261 9.00 12.24 29.20
CA THR A 261 8.48 13.42 29.91
C THR A 261 6.96 13.41 29.83
N ILE A 262 6.30 13.77 30.94
CA ILE A 262 4.84 13.80 31.05
C ILE A 262 4.42 15.20 31.51
N ASP A 263 3.45 15.77 30.81
CA ASP A 263 2.78 17.02 31.19
C ASP A 263 1.26 16.79 31.24
N ILE A 264 0.58 17.60 32.05
CA ILE A 264 -0.89 17.62 32.11
C ILE A 264 -1.34 19.05 31.89
N ASN A 265 -2.26 19.25 30.94
CA ASN A 265 -2.81 20.54 30.54
C ASN A 265 -1.74 21.53 30.07
N LYS A 266 -0.69 21.02 29.40
CA LYS A 266 0.32 21.86 28.74
C LYS A 266 -0.37 22.80 27.75
N ASP A 267 -0.06 24.09 27.84
CA ASP A 267 -0.60 25.07 26.91
C ASP A 267 0.26 25.12 25.65
N LEU A 268 -0.39 25.02 24.49
CA LEU A 268 0.24 25.04 23.18
C LEU A 268 -0.18 26.30 22.42
N ALA A 269 0.70 26.80 21.55
CA ALA A 269 0.43 28.00 20.75
C ALA A 269 -0.77 27.84 19.81
N VAL A 270 -1.10 26.59 19.41
CA VAL A 270 -2.28 26.26 18.61
C VAL A 270 -3.03 25.09 19.27
N SER A 271 -4.32 25.29 19.50
CA SER A 271 -5.21 24.22 19.98
C SER A 271 -5.84 23.46 18.81
N SER A 272 -6.00 22.15 18.99
CA SER A 272 -6.81 21.36 18.06
C SER A 272 -8.31 21.62 18.27
N LYS A 273 -9.14 21.28 17.27
CA LYS A 273 -10.61 21.32 17.42
C LYS A 273 -11.10 20.48 18.61
N TYR A 274 -10.40 19.38 18.90
CA TYR A 274 -10.72 18.49 20.03
C TYR A 274 -10.31 19.13 21.35
N GLU A 275 -9.12 19.72 21.41
CA GLU A 275 -8.62 20.42 22.59
C GLU A 275 -9.57 21.55 23.03
N ASP A 276 -10.01 22.40 22.11
CA ASP A 276 -10.98 23.46 22.41
C ASP A 276 -12.27 22.91 23.03
N ARG A 277 -12.73 21.77 22.52
CA ARG A 277 -13.95 21.10 23.01
C ARG A 277 -13.74 20.52 24.41
N TRP A 278 -12.60 19.89 24.66
CA TRP A 278 -12.33 19.20 25.92
C TRP A 278 -11.95 20.16 27.05
N LYS A 279 -11.20 21.24 26.75
CA LYS A 279 -10.97 22.35 27.68
C LYS A 279 -12.30 22.95 28.17
N LYS A 280 -13.27 23.16 27.26
CA LYS A 280 -14.63 23.62 27.64
C LYS A 280 -15.40 22.65 28.54
N GLN A 281 -15.07 21.37 28.53
CA GLN A 281 -15.71 20.35 29.37
C GLN A 281 -14.93 20.09 30.67
N GLY A 282 -13.86 20.86 30.94
CA GLY A 282 -13.02 20.67 32.14
C GLY A 282 -12.28 19.33 32.16
N LYS A 283 -12.06 18.70 31.01
CA LYS A 283 -11.28 17.46 30.93
C LYS A 283 -9.79 17.78 30.94
N ASN A 284 -9.02 16.94 31.62
CA ASN A 284 -7.57 16.96 31.51
C ASN A 284 -7.12 16.51 30.12
N ILE A 285 -6.08 17.16 29.62
CA ILE A 285 -5.32 16.77 28.46
C ILE A 285 -3.97 16.27 28.96
N TYR A 286 -3.60 15.08 28.52
CA TYR A 286 -2.36 14.41 28.92
C TYR A 286 -1.39 14.41 27.75
N ASP A 287 -0.14 14.73 28.05
CA ASP A 287 0.97 14.69 27.11
C ASP A 287 2.01 13.68 27.57
N VAL A 288 2.47 12.83 26.65
CA VAL A 288 3.63 11.95 26.87
C VAL A 288 4.59 12.16 25.72
N THR A 289 5.82 12.54 26.05
CA THR A 289 6.89 12.72 25.08
C THR A 289 7.97 11.70 25.31
N LEU A 290 8.32 10.93 24.29
CA LEU A 290 9.52 10.10 24.24
C LEU A 290 10.59 10.85 23.43
N GLU A 291 11.75 11.10 24.04
CA GLU A 291 12.89 11.72 23.39
C GLU A 291 13.96 10.65 23.04
N SER A 292 14.40 10.61 21.78
CA SER A 292 15.43 9.67 21.31
C SER A 292 16.83 10.15 21.67
N TRP A 293 17.65 9.28 22.27
CA TRP A 293 19.00 9.59 22.74
C TRP A 293 20.11 8.80 22.02
N ASN A 294 19.74 7.93 21.09
CA ASN A 294 20.66 7.06 20.37
C ASN A 294 20.48 7.26 18.87
N GLU A 295 21.53 6.97 18.12
CA GLU A 295 21.40 6.71 16.69
C GLU A 295 21.09 5.23 16.47
N ASP A 296 20.23 4.93 15.51
CA ASP A 296 20.00 3.59 15.00
C ASP A 296 20.72 3.38 13.65
N GLU A 297 20.88 2.12 13.26
CA GLU A 297 21.51 1.78 11.97
C GLU A 297 20.70 2.33 10.79
N LYS A 298 21.40 2.76 9.74
CA LYS A 298 20.75 3.19 8.50
C LYS A 298 20.10 1.98 7.83
N ILE A 299 18.85 2.14 7.41
CA ILE A 299 18.18 1.17 6.53
C ILE A 299 18.38 1.59 5.08
N ASP A 300 18.76 0.64 4.24
CA ASP A 300 18.75 0.81 2.78
C ASP A 300 17.42 0.32 2.22
N LEU A 301 16.70 1.22 1.55
CA LEU A 301 15.43 0.91 0.88
C LEU A 301 15.64 0.34 -0.53
N ASN A 302 16.88 0.33 -1.05
CA ASN A 302 17.24 -0.27 -2.33
C ASN A 302 17.38 -1.79 -2.20
N VAL A 303 16.24 -2.45 -2.05
CA VAL A 303 16.18 -3.91 -1.96
C VAL A 303 16.11 -4.52 -3.35
N ASP A 304 16.98 -5.50 -3.60
CA ASP A 304 16.86 -6.35 -4.76
C ASP A 304 15.75 -7.41 -4.58
N PHE A 305 14.72 -7.31 -5.41
CA PHE A 305 13.61 -8.26 -5.50
C PHE A 305 13.76 -9.24 -6.69
N SER A 306 14.98 -9.39 -7.22
CA SER A 306 15.27 -10.29 -8.33
C SER A 306 15.39 -11.76 -7.91
N PHE A 307 15.02 -12.62 -8.86
CA PHE A 307 15.21 -14.06 -8.77
C PHE A 307 16.38 -14.46 -9.69
N GLU A 308 17.58 -14.59 -9.12
CA GLU A 308 18.82 -14.91 -9.84
C GLU A 308 18.95 -16.41 -10.17
N PHE A 309 17.84 -17.06 -10.54
CA PHE A 309 17.81 -18.47 -10.91
C PHE A 309 16.62 -18.76 -11.83
N LYS A 310 16.74 -19.85 -12.60
CA LYS A 310 15.63 -20.39 -13.40
C LYS A 310 14.90 -21.49 -12.64
N ILE A 311 13.62 -21.64 -12.94
CA ILE A 311 12.79 -22.75 -12.44
C ILE A 311 12.27 -23.62 -13.58
N ASP A 312 11.96 -24.87 -13.24
CA ASP A 312 11.08 -25.73 -14.02
C ASP A 312 9.65 -25.53 -13.51
N PHE A 313 8.87 -24.73 -14.23
CA PHE A 313 7.52 -24.36 -13.86
C PHE A 313 6.61 -25.59 -13.73
N SER A 314 6.82 -26.64 -14.54
CA SER A 314 6.04 -27.88 -14.46
C SER A 314 6.26 -28.59 -13.12
N LYS A 315 7.48 -28.55 -12.58
CA LYS A 315 7.75 -29.05 -11.22
C LYS A 315 7.09 -28.16 -10.17
N ILE A 316 7.23 -26.83 -10.30
CA ILE A 316 6.60 -25.88 -9.37
C ILE A 316 5.08 -26.08 -9.27
N LEU A 317 4.39 -26.37 -10.38
CA LEU A 317 2.95 -26.65 -10.37
C LEU A 317 2.56 -27.78 -9.40
N THR A 318 3.45 -28.75 -9.17
CA THR A 318 3.17 -29.91 -8.33
C THR A 318 3.86 -29.86 -6.96
N SER A 319 4.94 -29.10 -6.81
CA SER A 319 5.73 -29.02 -5.57
C SER A 319 5.42 -27.80 -4.69
N ILE A 320 4.85 -26.73 -5.25
CA ILE A 320 4.69 -25.48 -4.51
C ILE A 320 3.76 -25.64 -3.30
N PRO A 321 4.09 -25.07 -2.13
CA PRO A 321 3.23 -25.18 -0.96
C PRO A 321 1.85 -24.58 -1.19
N THR A 322 0.82 -25.38 -0.93
CA THR A 322 -0.60 -24.98 -1.07
C THR A 322 -1.17 -24.36 0.19
N LYS A 323 -0.57 -24.63 1.36
CA LYS A 323 -0.91 -23.99 2.63
C LYS A 323 -0.12 -22.70 2.79
N SER A 324 -0.75 -21.72 3.45
CA SER A 324 -0.06 -20.49 3.82
C SER A 324 1.14 -20.79 4.73
N ILE A 325 2.26 -20.16 4.43
CA ILE A 325 3.46 -20.16 5.25
C ILE A 325 3.36 -18.92 6.14
N ILE A 326 3.23 -19.15 7.45
CA ILE A 326 3.02 -18.10 8.43
C ILE A 326 4.28 -18.03 9.29
N GLU A 327 4.90 -16.86 9.29
CA GLU A 327 6.07 -16.53 10.10
C GLU A 327 5.69 -15.45 11.10
N LYS A 328 6.59 -15.09 12.03
CA LYS A 328 6.28 -14.17 13.12
C LYS A 328 5.70 -12.82 12.64
N ASN A 329 6.30 -12.23 11.60
CA ASN A 329 6.00 -10.85 11.16
C ASN A 329 5.55 -10.75 9.69
N TYR A 330 5.38 -11.88 9.00
CA TYR A 330 4.94 -11.92 7.62
C TYR A 330 4.32 -13.28 7.28
N PHE A 331 3.66 -13.34 6.14
CA PHE A 331 3.21 -14.61 5.58
C PHE A 331 3.39 -14.65 4.06
N ILE A 332 3.25 -15.84 3.51
CA ILE A 332 3.16 -16.10 2.07
C ILE A 332 2.01 -17.07 1.84
N HIS A 333 1.14 -16.75 0.89
CA HIS A 333 0.06 -17.62 0.45
C HIS A 333 0.03 -17.65 -1.07
N VAL A 334 0.20 -18.85 -1.64
CA VAL A 334 -0.01 -19.08 -3.06
C VAL A 334 -1.51 -19.26 -3.27
N GLU A 335 -2.13 -18.30 -3.95
CA GLU A 335 -3.57 -18.31 -4.17
C GLU A 335 -3.95 -19.15 -5.38
N GLU A 336 -3.26 -18.92 -6.50
CA GLU A 336 -3.65 -19.45 -7.81
C GLU A 336 -2.42 -19.63 -8.70
N LEU A 337 -2.45 -20.67 -9.53
CA LEU A 337 -1.43 -20.96 -10.54
C LEU A 337 -2.08 -20.87 -11.92
N TYR A 338 -1.33 -20.36 -12.89
CA TYR A 338 -1.76 -20.30 -14.28
C TYR A 338 -0.64 -20.76 -15.21
N ILE A 339 -1.00 -21.46 -16.27
CA ILE A 339 -0.08 -21.87 -17.34
C ILE A 339 -0.30 -20.94 -18.52
N ILE A 340 0.77 -20.33 -19.04
CA ILE A 340 0.66 -19.49 -20.24
C ILE A 340 0.51 -20.39 -21.47
N GLU A 341 -0.53 -20.16 -22.27
CA GLU A 341 -0.79 -20.94 -23.47
C GLU A 341 0.27 -20.65 -24.55
N ASN A 342 0.68 -21.70 -25.27
CA ASN A 342 1.67 -21.63 -26.36
C ASN A 342 3.06 -21.14 -25.95
N MET A 343 3.41 -21.19 -24.66
CA MET A 343 4.76 -20.92 -24.17
C MET A 343 5.22 -22.04 -23.25
N GLU A 344 6.38 -22.64 -23.55
CA GLU A 344 6.98 -23.64 -22.68
C GLU A 344 7.54 -22.98 -21.41
N ASN A 345 7.56 -23.76 -20.32
CA ASN A 345 8.12 -23.36 -19.03
C ASN A 345 7.69 -21.95 -18.55
N SER A 346 6.42 -21.60 -18.79
CA SER A 346 5.90 -20.25 -18.59
C SER A 346 4.53 -20.24 -17.93
N GLY A 347 4.30 -19.29 -17.03
CA GLY A 347 3.11 -19.27 -16.20
C GLY A 347 3.01 -18.06 -15.29
N LEU A 348 1.96 -18.04 -14.47
CA LEU A 348 1.76 -17.05 -13.42
C LEU A 348 1.57 -17.74 -12.07
N ILE A 349 2.19 -17.19 -11.03
CA ILE A 349 1.95 -17.56 -9.64
C ILE A 349 1.32 -16.36 -8.95
N LYS A 350 0.04 -16.46 -8.61
CA LYS A 350 -0.64 -15.44 -7.82
C LYS A 350 -0.33 -15.67 -6.35
N ILE A 351 0.32 -14.70 -5.73
CA ILE A 351 0.73 -14.77 -4.34
C ILE A 351 0.16 -13.59 -3.56
N THR A 352 -0.20 -13.85 -2.31
CA THR A 352 -0.44 -12.82 -1.31
C THR A 352 0.58 -12.99 -0.20
N MET A 353 1.29 -11.92 0.13
CA MET A 353 2.42 -11.97 1.05
C MET A 353 2.58 -10.69 1.87
N GLY A 354 3.54 -10.69 2.79
CA GLY A 354 3.94 -9.51 3.54
C GLY A 354 3.20 -9.39 4.87
N ASN A 355 2.89 -8.16 5.27
CA ASN A 355 2.31 -7.85 6.58
C ASN A 355 0.86 -8.37 6.71
N PHE A 356 0.46 -8.82 7.90
CA PHE A 356 -0.90 -9.34 8.15
C PHE A 356 -2.00 -8.28 8.05
N ASP A 357 -1.72 -7.05 8.47
CA ASP A 357 -2.68 -5.94 8.43
C ASP A 357 -2.78 -5.32 7.04
N ARG A 358 -1.69 -5.38 6.27
CA ARG A 358 -1.62 -4.85 4.91
C ARG A 358 -0.90 -5.81 3.97
N PRO A 359 -1.55 -6.93 3.62
CA PRO A 359 -0.96 -7.88 2.70
C PRO A 359 -0.87 -7.30 1.30
N VAL A 360 0.15 -7.72 0.56
CA VAL A 360 0.33 -7.40 -0.85
C VAL A 360 0.03 -8.62 -1.69
N THR A 361 -0.90 -8.50 -2.63
CA THR A 361 -1.13 -9.51 -3.67
C THR A 361 -0.38 -9.10 -4.93
N LYS A 362 0.39 -10.03 -5.51
CA LYS A 362 1.14 -9.85 -6.76
C LYS A 362 1.04 -11.11 -7.62
N TYR A 363 1.34 -10.95 -8.90
CA TYR A 363 1.67 -12.07 -9.77
C TYR A 363 3.18 -12.17 -9.93
N LEU A 364 3.74 -13.36 -9.74
CA LEU A 364 5.03 -13.71 -10.30
C LEU A 364 4.79 -14.19 -11.73
N LEU A 365 5.44 -13.55 -12.70
CA LEU A 365 5.49 -13.96 -14.08
C LEU A 365 6.69 -14.87 -14.28
N VAL A 366 6.45 -16.06 -14.82
CA VAL A 366 7.49 -17.00 -15.23
C VAL A 366 7.50 -17.03 -16.74
N LYS A 367 8.63 -16.66 -17.36
CA LYS A 367 8.85 -16.73 -18.82
C LYS A 367 10.13 -17.51 -19.08
N ASP A 368 10.03 -18.66 -19.75
CA ASP A 368 11.17 -19.55 -19.99
C ASP A 368 11.99 -19.85 -18.69
N GLY A 369 11.25 -20.09 -17.60
CA GLY A 369 11.81 -20.34 -16.26
C GLY A 369 12.35 -19.12 -15.52
N PHE A 370 12.47 -17.95 -16.15
CA PHE A 370 12.85 -16.72 -15.45
C PHE A 370 11.66 -16.12 -14.71
N ILE A 371 11.87 -15.69 -13.46
CA ILE A 371 10.82 -15.19 -12.59
C ILE A 371 10.95 -13.67 -12.42
N SER A 372 9.84 -12.95 -12.51
CA SER A 372 9.76 -11.53 -12.16
C SER A 372 8.42 -11.19 -11.51
N TYR A 373 8.35 -10.09 -10.76
CA TYR A 373 7.06 -9.53 -10.33
C TYR A 373 6.39 -8.82 -11.52
N TYR A 374 5.14 -9.17 -11.82
CA TYR A 374 4.34 -8.47 -12.82
C TYR A 374 3.89 -7.10 -12.28
N GLN A 375 3.98 -6.05 -13.11
CA GLN A 375 3.83 -4.64 -12.71
C GLN A 375 4.78 -4.19 -11.58
N GLY A 376 6.04 -4.60 -11.68
CA GLY A 376 7.10 -4.17 -10.78
C GLY A 376 7.06 -4.78 -9.39
N ASN A 377 8.11 -4.49 -8.64
CA ASN A 377 8.40 -5.08 -7.34
C ASN A 377 7.35 -4.72 -6.27
N PRO A 378 7.22 -5.52 -5.19
CA PRO A 378 6.53 -5.08 -3.99
C PRO A 378 7.27 -3.89 -3.36
N LEU A 379 6.58 -3.11 -2.52
CA LEU A 379 7.22 -2.06 -1.73
C LEU A 379 8.25 -2.66 -0.77
N PRO A 380 9.40 -2.00 -0.51
CA PRO A 380 10.50 -2.54 0.29
C PRO A 380 10.22 -2.45 1.81
N THR A 381 9.08 -2.98 2.26
CA THR A 381 8.82 -3.14 3.69
C THR A 381 9.53 -4.38 4.21
N SER A 382 9.94 -4.37 5.47
CA SER A 382 10.53 -5.49 6.20
C SER A 382 9.77 -6.81 5.97
N SER A 383 8.44 -6.79 6.08
CA SER A 383 7.60 -7.96 5.81
C SER A 383 7.67 -8.45 4.36
N ASN A 384 7.70 -7.55 3.38
CA ASN A 384 7.79 -7.91 1.96
C ASN A 384 9.19 -8.42 1.59
N ILE A 385 10.25 -7.83 2.16
CA ILE A 385 11.63 -8.26 1.97
C ILE A 385 11.80 -9.68 2.49
N ASN A 386 11.32 -9.95 3.72
CA ASN A 386 11.40 -11.28 4.31
C ASN A 386 10.55 -12.30 3.55
N ALA A 387 9.34 -11.92 3.12
CA ALA A 387 8.51 -12.76 2.25
C ALA A 387 9.19 -13.08 0.92
N HIS A 388 9.85 -12.10 0.30
CA HIS A 388 10.60 -12.31 -0.94
C HIS A 388 11.78 -13.28 -0.75
N LYS A 389 12.59 -13.11 0.31
CA LYS A 389 13.67 -14.04 0.64
C LYS A 389 13.16 -15.47 0.80
N LYS A 390 12.05 -15.63 1.51
CA LYS A 390 11.43 -16.95 1.71
C LYS A 390 10.83 -17.52 0.41
N LEU A 391 10.28 -16.67 -0.47
CA LEU A 391 9.88 -17.09 -1.82
C LEU A 391 11.06 -17.59 -2.65
N LYS A 392 12.24 -16.94 -2.57
CA LYS A 392 13.45 -17.45 -3.23
C LYS A 392 13.78 -18.87 -2.78
N GLU A 393 13.76 -19.13 -1.47
CA GLU A 393 14.00 -20.48 -0.92
C GLU A 393 12.98 -21.53 -1.36
N ILE A 394 11.72 -21.13 -1.58
CA ILE A 394 10.65 -22.04 -2.00
C ILE A 394 10.80 -22.39 -3.48
N LEU A 395 11.06 -21.38 -4.31
CA LEU A 395 11.09 -21.52 -5.77
C LEU A 395 12.43 -22.06 -6.28
N SER A 396 13.52 -21.95 -5.51
CA SER A 396 14.83 -22.49 -5.91
C SER A 396 14.99 -23.99 -5.70
N LYS A 397 13.97 -24.67 -5.15
CA LYS A 397 13.93 -26.12 -4.94
C LYS A 397 13.23 -26.81 -6.11
#